data_AF-A0A2S6ZRM0-F1
#
_entry.id   AF-A0A2S6ZRM0-F1
#
_cell.length_a   1.000
_cell.length_b   1.000
_cell.length_c   1.000
_cell.angle_alpha   90.00
_cell.angle_beta   90.00
_cell.angle_gamma   90.00
#
_symmetry.space_group_name_H-M   'P 1'
#
loop_
_entity.id
_entity.type
_entity.pdbx_description
1 polymer ?
#
loop_
_entity_poly.entity_id
_entity_poly.type
_entity_poly.pdbx_seq_one_letter_code
_entity_poly.pdbx_strand_id
1 'polypeptide(L)'
;MLNGSSTNVSGKAGWISSLGVLFFLSGAAALIYQVSWQRVLFSGLGADTLSVAVIVSVFMLGLGLGALIGGWAADRATSPLRWFLAVELGIACYGVCSVAVIDLVMMHVGGLGHGVVVFGALFALIVPTTLMGMTLPILVILLDRVVRNVGEATGSLYLANTMGAASGAIGTALYLFHIMDLRQVTWLAAAINAAVALGGWFLVRRAAA
;
A
#
# COMPACT_ATOMS: atom_id res chain seq x y z
N MET A 1 16.50 23.27 37.58
CA MET A 1 17.17 21.97 37.39
C MET A 1 16.11 20.91 37.13
N LEU A 2 16.07 20.41 35.89
CA LEU A 2 15.67 19.07 35.44
C LEU A 2 14.48 18.37 36.12
N ASN A 3 13.28 18.52 35.57
CA ASN A 3 12.34 17.39 35.44
C ASN A 3 11.18 17.73 34.48
N GLY A 4 11.28 17.28 33.23
CA GLY A 4 10.22 17.48 32.24
C GLY A 4 10.40 16.73 30.91
N SER A 5 11.51 15.99 30.73
CA SER A 5 11.86 15.36 29.45
C SER A 5 11.65 13.84 29.39
N SER A 6 11.49 13.12 30.51
CA SER A 6 11.45 11.66 30.51
C SER A 6 10.10 11.06 30.08
N THR A 7 8.98 11.76 30.31
CA THR A 7 7.64 11.28 29.91
C THR A 7 7.34 11.46 28.43
N ASN A 8 7.98 12.42 27.77
CA ASN A 8 7.68 12.79 26.38
C ASN A 8 8.48 11.97 25.35
N VAL A 9 9.66 11.45 25.73
CA VAL A 9 10.51 10.65 24.84
C VAL A 9 9.93 9.25 24.62
N SER A 10 9.40 8.61 25.66
CA SER A 10 8.76 7.29 25.55
C SER A 10 7.52 7.31 24.66
N GLY A 11 6.69 8.36 24.78
CA GLY A 11 5.51 8.55 23.92
C GLY A 11 5.88 8.78 22.45
N LYS A 12 6.91 9.58 22.18
CA LYS A 12 7.42 9.81 20.81
C LYS A 12 7.99 8.55 20.18
N ALA A 13 8.84 7.82 20.92
CA ALA A 13 9.43 6.58 20.43
C ALA A 13 8.36 5.51 20.12
N GLY A 14 7.35 5.37 20.99
CA GLY A 14 6.23 4.46 20.77
C GLY A 14 5.38 4.84 19.54
N TRP A 15 5.18 6.13 19.31
CA TRP A 15 4.45 6.62 18.14
C TRP A 15 5.21 6.37 16.82
N ILE A 16 6.52 6.64 16.79
CA ILE A 16 7.37 6.36 15.63
C ILE A 16 7.37 4.85 15.31
N SER A 17 7.55 4.01 16.33
CA SER A 17 7.48 2.55 16.18
C SER A 17 6.12 2.10 15.63
N SER A 18 5.03 2.70 16.12
CA SER A 18 3.68 2.40 15.63
C SER A 18 3.52 2.74 14.15
N LEU A 19 4.01 3.90 13.69
CA LEU A 19 4.00 4.24 12.26
C LEU A 19 4.83 3.26 11.43
N GLY A 20 5.99 2.84 11.93
CA GLY A 20 6.83 1.83 11.27
C GLY A 20 6.09 0.49 11.10
N VAL A 21 5.42 0.01 12.14
CA VAL A 21 4.61 -1.23 12.09
C VAL A 21 3.45 -1.10 11.11
N LEU A 22 2.73 0.03 11.14
CA LEU A 22 1.64 0.29 10.19
C LEU A 22 2.15 0.28 8.75
N PHE A 23 3.31 0.89 8.48
CA PHE A 23 3.86 0.97 7.14
C PHE A 23 4.50 -0.34 6.66
N PHE A 24 5.02 -1.16 7.59
CA PHE A 24 5.39 -2.55 7.33
C PHE A 24 4.18 -3.37 6.88
N LEU A 25 3.06 -3.29 7.61
CA LEU A 25 1.84 -4.02 7.27
C LEU A 25 1.25 -3.56 5.93
N SER A 26 1.24 -2.25 5.68
CA SER A 26 0.83 -1.68 4.39
C SER A 26 1.73 -2.18 3.25
N GLY A 27 3.04 -2.22 3.45
CA GLY A 27 3.99 -2.79 2.47
C GLY A 27 3.76 -4.27 2.20
N ALA A 28 3.49 -5.06 3.25
CA ALA A 28 3.14 -6.47 3.09
C ALA A 28 1.87 -6.65 2.27
N ALA A 29 0.82 -5.89 2.57
CA ALA A 29 -0.44 -5.92 1.81
C ALA A 29 -0.22 -5.54 0.33
N ALA A 30 0.56 -4.49 0.05
CA ALA A 30 0.86 -4.04 -1.30
C ALA A 30 1.47 -5.17 -2.16
N LEU A 31 2.40 -5.95 -1.61
CA LEU A 31 3.04 -7.04 -2.35
C LEU A 31 2.19 -8.32 -2.38
N ILE A 32 1.34 -8.55 -1.39
CA ILE A 32 0.29 -9.59 -1.48
C ILE A 32 -0.62 -9.29 -2.68
N TYR A 33 -1.06 -8.03 -2.83
CA TYR A 33 -1.85 -7.62 -3.99
C TYR A 33 -1.09 -7.76 -5.29
N GLN A 34 0.17 -7.29 -5.36
CA GLN A 34 0.95 -7.36 -6.59
C GLN A 34 1.06 -8.79 -7.11
N VAL A 35 1.41 -9.74 -6.24
CA VAL A 35 1.52 -11.16 -6.58
C VAL A 35 0.15 -11.76 -6.93
N SER A 36 -0.91 -11.38 -6.21
CA SER A 36 -2.27 -11.84 -6.49
C SER A 36 -2.78 -11.34 -7.84
N TRP A 37 -2.65 -10.05 -8.12
CA TRP A 37 -3.09 -9.46 -9.38
C TRP A 37 -2.26 -9.94 -10.57
N GLN A 38 -0.95 -10.19 -10.40
CA GLN A 38 -0.16 -10.89 -11.42
C GLN A 38 -0.80 -12.23 -11.81
N ARG A 39 -1.22 -13.02 -10.81
CA ARG A 39 -1.81 -14.34 -11.03
C ARG A 39 -3.18 -14.27 -11.70
N VAL A 40 -4.00 -13.25 -11.39
CA VAL A 40 -5.26 -12.99 -12.11
C VAL A 40 -4.97 -12.55 -13.56
N LEU A 41 -3.99 -11.68 -13.77
CA LEU A 41 -3.62 -11.23 -15.12
C LEU A 41 -3.12 -12.38 -15.98
N PHE A 42 -2.43 -13.36 -15.38
CA PHE A 42 -1.99 -14.56 -16.09
C PHE A 42 -3.14 -15.35 -16.72
N SER A 43 -4.31 -15.44 -16.07
CA SER A 43 -5.46 -16.12 -16.68
C SER A 43 -6.05 -15.37 -17.88
N GLY A 44 -5.90 -14.04 -17.93
CA GLY A 44 -6.36 -13.23 -19.06
C GLY A 44 -5.34 -13.12 -20.21
N LEU A 45 -4.06 -12.99 -19.87
CA LEU A 45 -2.97 -12.78 -20.84
C LEU A 45 -2.36 -14.09 -21.35
N GLY A 46 -2.50 -15.20 -20.62
CA GLY A 46 -1.98 -16.52 -21.01
C GLY A 46 -0.45 -16.66 -21.06
N ALA A 47 0.29 -15.59 -20.78
CA ALA A 47 1.74 -15.53 -20.83
C ALA A 47 2.32 -14.96 -19.53
N ASP A 48 3.22 -15.72 -18.91
CA ASP A 48 3.84 -15.37 -17.62
C ASP A 48 4.68 -14.08 -17.74
N THR A 49 5.56 -14.03 -18.74
CA THR A 49 6.44 -12.87 -19.00
C THR A 49 5.64 -11.58 -19.22
N LEU A 50 4.53 -11.65 -19.96
CA LEU A 50 3.70 -10.49 -20.24
C LEU A 50 2.96 -10.03 -18.97
N SER A 51 2.43 -10.95 -18.19
CA SER A 51 1.71 -10.66 -16.94
C SER A 51 2.62 -9.99 -15.92
N VAL A 52 3.84 -10.50 -15.74
CA VAL A 52 4.86 -9.92 -14.87
C VAL A 52 5.29 -8.53 -15.36
N ALA A 53 5.53 -8.37 -16.66
CA ALA A 53 5.89 -7.06 -17.21
C ALA A 53 4.79 -6.01 -16.97
N VAL A 54 3.54 -6.36 -17.27
CA VAL A 54 2.39 -5.45 -17.10
C VAL A 54 2.20 -5.07 -15.64
N ILE A 55 2.15 -6.04 -14.72
CA ILE A 55 1.90 -5.75 -13.30
C ILE A 55 3.00 -4.86 -12.72
N VAL A 56 4.27 -5.15 -13.03
CA VAL A 56 5.41 -4.35 -12.55
C VAL A 56 5.36 -2.95 -13.16
N SER A 57 5.08 -2.81 -14.46
CA SER A 57 4.96 -1.50 -15.10
C SER A 57 3.84 -0.66 -14.50
N VAL A 58 2.65 -1.24 -14.25
CA VAL A 58 1.53 -0.51 -13.64
C VAL A 58 1.80 -0.19 -12.17
N PHE A 59 2.48 -1.06 -11.44
CA PHE A 59 2.95 -0.75 -10.08
C PHE A 59 3.94 0.41 -10.09
N MET A 60 4.98 0.38 -10.92
CA MET A 60 5.97 1.45 -10.98
C MET A 60 5.35 2.79 -11.43
N LEU A 61 4.47 2.76 -12.43
CA LEU A 61 3.75 3.95 -12.89
C LEU A 61 2.82 4.51 -11.79
N GLY A 62 2.01 3.65 -11.18
CA GLY A 62 1.11 4.04 -10.11
C GLY A 62 1.84 4.55 -8.87
N LEU A 63 2.90 3.87 -8.43
CA LEU A 63 3.72 4.35 -7.31
C LEU A 63 4.34 5.72 -7.61
N GLY A 64 4.84 5.93 -8.84
CA GLY A 64 5.36 7.22 -9.26
C GLY A 64 4.31 8.33 -9.26
N LEU A 65 3.14 8.09 -9.87
CA LEU A 65 2.02 9.05 -9.88
C LEU A 65 1.50 9.31 -8.47
N GLY A 66 1.37 8.26 -7.67
CA GLY A 66 0.96 8.30 -6.28
C GLY A 66 1.93 9.09 -5.42
N ALA A 67 3.24 8.96 -5.66
CA ALA A 67 4.24 9.74 -4.93
C ALA A 67 4.10 11.25 -5.20
N LEU A 68 3.84 11.63 -6.46
CA LEU A 68 3.61 13.02 -6.86
C LEU A 68 2.32 13.59 -6.23
N ILE A 69 1.20 12.87 -6.38
CA ILE A 69 -0.10 13.27 -5.83
C ILE A 69 -0.04 13.28 -4.30
N GLY A 70 0.57 12.27 -3.70
CA GLY A 70 0.72 12.11 -2.25
C GLY A 70 1.56 13.22 -1.63
N GLY A 71 2.69 13.58 -2.25
CA GLY A 71 3.49 14.73 -1.80
C GLY A 71 2.70 16.03 -1.89
N TRP A 72 2.07 16.31 -3.04
CA TRP A 72 1.25 17.50 -3.24
C TRP A 72 0.07 17.61 -2.27
N ALA A 73 -0.61 16.48 -2.00
CA ALA A 73 -1.75 16.41 -1.08
C ALA A 73 -1.29 16.56 0.37
N ALA A 74 -0.19 15.93 0.74
CA ALA A 74 0.35 15.95 2.10
C ALA A 74 0.87 17.35 2.49
N ASP A 75 1.48 18.09 1.56
CA ASP A 75 1.92 19.48 1.76
C ASP A 75 0.74 20.42 2.06
N ARG A 76 -0.42 20.17 1.43
CA ARG A 76 -1.65 20.97 1.62
C ARG A 76 -2.54 20.48 2.76
N ALA A 77 -2.26 19.29 3.31
CA ALA A 77 -3.10 18.68 4.31
C ALA A 77 -2.92 19.31 5.68
N THR A 78 -4.02 19.80 6.26
CA THR A 78 -4.08 20.16 7.68
C THR A 78 -3.80 18.95 8.59
N SER A 79 -4.20 17.75 8.15
CA SER A 79 -3.92 16.48 8.82
C SER A 79 -3.46 15.41 7.83
N PRO A 80 -2.15 15.26 7.58
CA PRO A 80 -1.60 14.22 6.70
C PRO A 80 -2.03 12.80 7.11
N LEU A 81 -2.16 12.56 8.43
CA LEU A 81 -2.60 11.27 8.93
C LEU A 81 -4.00 10.89 8.44
N ARG A 82 -4.96 11.82 8.34
CA ARG A 82 -6.30 11.52 7.79
C ARG A 82 -6.25 11.10 6.32
N TRP A 83 -5.36 11.70 5.53
CA TRP A 83 -5.13 11.27 4.15
C TRP A 83 -4.57 9.86 4.09
N PHE A 84 -3.62 9.52 4.96
CA PHE A 84 -3.11 8.16 5.07
C PHE A 84 -4.23 7.15 5.36
N LEU A 85 -5.12 7.44 6.33
CA LEU A 85 -6.24 6.55 6.64
C LEU A 85 -7.22 6.40 5.46
N ALA A 86 -7.54 7.51 4.78
CA ALA A 86 -8.44 7.50 3.63
C ALA A 86 -7.85 6.69 2.46
N VAL A 87 -6.55 6.82 2.22
CA VAL A 87 -5.81 6.05 1.21
C VAL A 87 -5.82 4.55 1.55
N GLU A 88 -5.48 4.17 2.78
CA GLU A 88 -5.49 2.77 3.23
C GLU A 88 -6.89 2.14 3.15
N LEU A 89 -7.94 2.88 3.52
CA LEU A 89 -9.32 2.42 3.34
C LEU A 89 -9.71 2.29 1.86
N GLY A 90 -9.28 3.22 1.01
CA GLY A 90 -9.50 3.14 -0.43
C GLY A 90 -8.85 1.89 -1.04
N ILE A 91 -7.62 1.57 -0.62
CA ILE A 91 -6.91 0.35 -1.01
C ILE A 91 -7.68 -0.89 -0.51
N ALA A 92 -8.12 -0.90 0.75
CA ALA A 92 -8.90 -2.00 1.32
C ALA A 92 -10.21 -2.23 0.55
N CYS A 93 -10.98 -1.16 0.27
CA CYS A 93 -12.21 -1.25 -0.50
C CYS A 93 -11.95 -1.80 -1.90
N TYR A 94 -10.91 -1.32 -2.58
CA TYR A 94 -10.53 -1.83 -3.89
C TYR A 94 -10.10 -3.30 -3.82
N GLY A 95 -9.32 -3.70 -2.81
CA GLY A 95 -8.86 -5.07 -2.62
C GLY A 95 -9.98 -6.09 -2.47
N VAL A 96 -11.11 -5.71 -1.88
CA VAL A 96 -12.29 -6.59 -1.75
C VAL A 96 -12.90 -6.92 -3.11
N CYS A 97 -12.98 -5.94 -4.02
CA CYS A 97 -13.57 -6.09 -5.34
C CYS A 97 -12.55 -6.32 -6.46
N SER A 98 -11.23 -6.25 -6.19
CA SER A 98 -10.19 -6.17 -7.22
C SER A 98 -10.21 -7.33 -8.19
N VAL A 99 -10.41 -8.56 -7.70
CA VAL A 99 -10.46 -9.75 -8.56
C VAL A 99 -11.64 -9.66 -9.54
N ALA A 100 -12.82 -9.26 -9.05
CA ALA A 100 -14.00 -9.10 -9.90
C ALA A 100 -13.83 -7.97 -10.93
N VAL A 101 -13.17 -6.87 -10.55
CA VAL A 101 -12.86 -5.77 -11.48
C VAL A 101 -11.93 -6.24 -12.58
N ILE A 102 -10.84 -6.94 -12.23
CA ILE A 102 -9.88 -7.43 -13.22
C ILE A 102 -10.54 -8.46 -14.14
N ASP A 103 -11.27 -9.44 -13.59
CA ASP A 103 -11.99 -10.45 -14.38
C ASP A 103 -12.98 -9.80 -15.35
N LEU A 104 -13.75 -8.81 -14.88
CA LEU A 104 -14.70 -8.07 -15.71
C LEU A 104 -13.99 -7.37 -16.87
N VAL A 105 -12.88 -6.69 -16.61
CA VAL A 105 -12.10 -6.02 -17.66
C VAL A 105 -11.58 -7.06 -18.65
N MET A 106 -10.93 -8.13 -18.17
CA MET A 106 -10.36 -9.20 -19.01
C MET A 106 -11.43 -9.89 -19.87
N MET A 107 -12.66 -10.07 -19.36
CA MET A 107 -13.77 -10.62 -20.13
C MET A 107 -14.13 -9.74 -21.35
N HIS A 108 -14.07 -8.42 -21.21
CA HIS A 108 -14.41 -7.48 -22.29
C HIS A 108 -13.27 -7.27 -23.27
N VAL A 109 -12.01 -7.36 -22.82
CA VAL A 109 -10.84 -7.03 -23.66
C VAL A 109 -10.01 -8.23 -24.12
N GLY A 110 -10.18 -9.40 -23.52
CA GLY A 110 -9.33 -10.58 -23.71
C GLY A 110 -9.27 -11.10 -25.16
N GLY A 111 -10.32 -10.88 -25.95
CA GLY A 111 -10.38 -11.26 -27.37
C GLY A 111 -9.94 -10.17 -28.35
N LEU A 112 -9.62 -8.96 -27.88
CA LEU A 112 -9.40 -7.78 -28.73
C LEU A 112 -7.93 -7.54 -29.09
N GLY A 113 -7.03 -8.44 -28.68
CA GLY A 113 -5.59 -8.39 -28.95
C GLY A 113 -4.75 -7.86 -27.77
N HIS A 114 -3.48 -8.27 -27.70
CA HIS A 114 -2.62 -8.06 -26.54
C HIS A 114 -2.51 -6.59 -26.09
N GLY A 115 -2.42 -5.65 -27.04
CA GLY A 115 -2.34 -4.22 -26.69
C GLY A 115 -3.55 -3.73 -25.90
N VAL A 116 -4.76 -4.11 -26.30
CA VAL A 116 -6.01 -3.71 -25.62
C VAL A 116 -6.08 -4.33 -24.23
N VAL A 117 -5.65 -5.58 -24.08
CA VAL A 117 -5.60 -6.26 -22.77
C VAL A 117 -4.65 -5.56 -21.81
N VAL A 118 -3.48 -5.13 -22.29
CA VAL A 118 -2.51 -4.36 -21.49
C VAL A 118 -3.12 -3.04 -21.01
N PHE A 119 -3.80 -2.30 -21.89
CA PHE A 119 -4.48 -1.06 -21.49
C PHE A 119 -5.63 -1.32 -20.50
N GLY A 120 -6.37 -2.42 -20.67
CA GLY A 120 -7.39 -2.84 -19.70
C GLY A 120 -6.79 -3.12 -18.31
N ALA A 121 -5.68 -3.87 -18.26
CA ALA A 121 -4.96 -4.13 -17.02
C ALA A 121 -4.45 -2.84 -16.36
N LEU A 122 -3.91 -1.91 -17.15
CA LEU A 122 -3.49 -0.59 -16.67
C LEU A 122 -4.69 0.17 -16.08
N PHE A 123 -5.80 0.25 -16.80
CA PHE A 123 -6.99 0.95 -16.33
C PHE A 123 -7.53 0.36 -15.01
N ALA A 124 -7.58 -0.97 -14.90
CA ALA A 124 -8.01 -1.63 -13.67
C ALA A 124 -7.07 -1.32 -12.50
N LEU A 125 -5.76 -1.34 -12.72
CA LEU A 125 -4.79 -1.34 -11.63
C LEU A 125 -4.19 0.02 -11.29
N ILE A 126 -4.36 1.03 -12.15
CA ILE A 126 -3.72 2.34 -11.94
C ILE A 126 -4.24 3.04 -10.69
N VAL A 127 -5.54 2.94 -10.38
CA VAL A 127 -6.15 3.59 -9.22
C VAL A 127 -5.57 3.04 -7.91
N PRO A 128 -5.62 1.73 -7.62
CA PRO A 128 -5.09 1.21 -6.36
C PRO A 128 -3.57 1.37 -6.26
N THR A 129 -2.80 1.23 -7.35
CA THR A 129 -1.34 1.41 -7.29
C THR A 129 -0.97 2.88 -7.07
N THR A 130 -1.76 3.82 -7.60
CA THR A 130 -1.64 5.26 -7.29
C THR A 130 -1.89 5.52 -5.81
N LEU A 131 -2.96 4.96 -5.24
CA LEU A 131 -3.23 5.07 -3.81
C LEU A 131 -2.08 4.50 -2.97
N MET A 132 -1.54 3.32 -3.33
CA MET A 132 -0.37 2.75 -2.65
C MET A 132 0.84 3.69 -2.70
N GLY A 133 1.08 4.36 -3.83
CA GLY A 133 2.18 5.32 -4.00
C GLY A 133 2.05 6.57 -3.14
N MET A 134 0.83 6.95 -2.76
CA MET A 134 0.60 8.12 -1.90
C MET A 134 1.02 7.89 -0.45
N THR A 135 1.12 6.64 0.00
CA THR A 135 1.32 6.32 1.42
C THR A 135 2.65 6.84 1.97
N LEU A 136 3.75 6.65 1.22
CA LEU A 136 5.09 7.03 1.68
C LEU A 136 5.26 8.55 1.87
N PRO A 137 4.98 9.42 0.88
CA PRO A 137 5.13 10.86 1.08
C PRO A 137 4.28 11.39 2.23
N ILE A 138 3.06 10.89 2.38
CA ILE A 138 2.16 11.27 3.47
C ILE A 138 2.78 10.93 4.84
N LEU A 139 3.31 9.71 4.99
CA LEU A 139 3.96 9.25 6.22
C LEU A 139 5.28 9.98 6.49
N VAL A 140 6.06 10.29 5.46
CA VAL A 140 7.33 11.04 5.60
C VAL A 140 7.07 12.42 6.18
N ILE A 141 6.10 13.18 5.66
CA ILE A 141 5.74 14.50 6.22
C ILE A 141 5.25 14.38 7.67
N LEU A 142 4.51 13.32 7.98
CA LEU A 142 4.02 13.08 9.33
C LEU A 142 5.17 12.80 10.31
N LEU A 143 6.12 11.95 9.92
CA LEU A 143 7.26 11.56 10.73
C LEU A 143 8.32 12.68 10.85
N ASP A 144 8.54 13.44 9.78
CA ASP A 144 9.48 14.56 9.77
C ASP A 144 9.08 15.66 10.78
N ARG A 145 7.77 15.88 11.02
CA ARG A 145 7.31 16.79 12.08
C ARG A 145 7.82 16.42 13.48
N VAL A 146 8.18 15.15 13.70
CA VAL A 146 8.68 14.63 14.99
C VAL A 146 10.20 14.46 14.99
N VAL A 147 10.75 13.83 13.96
CA VAL A 147 12.18 13.52 13.84
C VAL A 147 13.00 14.76 13.42
N ARG A 148 12.38 15.70 12.69
CA ARG A 148 13.01 16.91 12.13
C ARG A 148 14.21 16.62 11.22
N ASN A 149 14.17 15.47 10.56
CA ASN A 149 15.15 15.03 9.60
C ASN A 149 14.46 14.17 8.54
N VAL A 150 14.18 14.79 7.39
CA VAL A 150 13.50 14.14 6.26
C VAL A 150 14.24 12.89 5.79
N GLY A 151 15.57 12.88 5.83
CA GLY A 151 16.40 11.74 5.40
C GLY A 151 16.21 10.53 6.32
N GLU A 152 16.24 10.75 7.64
CA GLU A 152 16.00 9.71 8.64
C GLU A 152 14.55 9.21 8.61
N ALA A 153 13.58 10.12 8.48
CA ALA A 153 12.17 9.77 8.34
C ALA A 153 11.91 8.92 7.09
N THR A 154 12.44 9.35 5.95
CA THR A 154 12.29 8.62 4.68
C THR A 154 12.98 7.26 4.75
N GLY A 155 14.23 7.21 5.23
CA GLY A 155 15.00 5.97 5.31
C GLY A 155 14.35 4.93 6.22
N SER A 156 13.94 5.32 7.43
CA SER A 156 13.33 4.39 8.40
C SER A 156 11.99 3.85 7.92
N LEU A 157 11.12 4.71 7.35
CA LEU A 157 9.85 4.29 6.77
C LEU A 157 10.06 3.40 5.54
N TYR A 158 10.96 3.77 4.64
CA TYR A 158 11.25 2.99 3.44
C TYR A 158 11.80 1.60 3.78
N LEU A 159 12.65 1.49 4.80
CA LEU A 159 13.11 0.20 5.32
C LEU A 159 11.94 -0.65 5.85
N ALA A 160 11.08 -0.08 6.70
CA ALA A 160 9.93 -0.79 7.26
C ALA A 160 9.00 -1.30 6.15
N ASN A 161 8.67 -0.46 5.16
CA ASN A 161 7.84 -0.83 4.03
C ASN A 161 8.50 -1.90 3.15
N THR A 162 9.79 -1.78 2.86
CA THR A 162 10.53 -2.76 2.05
C THR A 162 10.60 -4.12 2.73
N MET A 163 10.82 -4.16 4.05
CA MET A 163 10.78 -5.42 4.81
C MET A 163 9.38 -6.04 4.82
N GLY A 164 8.34 -5.22 4.96
CA GLY A 164 6.95 -5.63 4.86
C GLY A 164 6.64 -6.22 3.50
N ALA A 165 6.99 -5.49 2.44
CA ALA A 165 6.87 -5.87 1.05
C ALA A 165 7.56 -7.21 0.75
N ALA A 166 8.82 -7.38 1.17
CA ALA A 166 9.55 -8.63 1.02
C ALA A 166 8.83 -9.79 1.74
N SER A 167 8.38 -9.55 2.98
CA SER A 167 7.64 -10.55 3.76
C SER A 167 6.31 -10.93 3.11
N GLY A 168 5.58 -9.95 2.57
CA GLY A 168 4.33 -10.15 1.85
C GLY A 168 4.52 -10.93 0.56
N ALA A 169 5.55 -10.58 -0.24
CA ALA A 169 5.87 -11.29 -1.48
C ALA A 169 6.27 -12.76 -1.21
N ILE A 170 7.21 -12.99 -0.28
CA ILE A 170 7.67 -14.33 0.10
C ILE A 170 6.52 -15.14 0.70
N GLY A 171 5.77 -14.56 1.65
CA GLY A 171 4.64 -15.22 2.29
C GLY A 171 3.53 -15.57 1.31
N THR A 172 3.26 -14.72 0.33
CA THR A 172 2.25 -14.99 -0.71
C THR A 172 2.68 -16.14 -1.61
N ALA A 173 3.90 -16.08 -2.15
CA ALA A 173 4.39 -17.05 -3.10
C ALA A 173 4.62 -18.43 -2.47
N LEU A 174 5.13 -18.48 -1.22
CA LEU A 174 5.51 -19.74 -0.56
C LEU A 174 4.44 -20.32 0.36
N TYR A 175 3.50 -19.53 0.88
CA TYR A 175 2.56 -20.02 1.91
C TYR A 175 1.11 -19.72 1.61
N LEU A 176 0.72 -18.45 1.40
CA LEU A 176 -0.70 -18.08 1.32
C LEU A 176 -1.45 -18.85 0.23
N PHE A 177 -0.86 -19.01 -0.95
CA PHE A 177 -1.51 -19.77 -2.04
C PHE A 177 -1.58 -21.29 -1.83
N HIS A 178 -0.90 -21.84 -0.82
CA HIS A 178 -1.04 -23.25 -0.47
C HIS A 178 -2.25 -23.50 0.45
N ILE A 179 -2.73 -22.47 1.15
CA ILE A 179 -3.79 -22.58 2.15
C ILE A 179 -5.05 -21.77 1.82
N MET A 180 -4.94 -20.78 0.93
CA MET A 180 -6.00 -19.85 0.58
C MET A 180 -6.14 -19.72 -0.93
N ASP A 181 -7.37 -19.53 -1.38
CA ASP A 181 -7.67 -19.22 -2.77
C ASP A 181 -7.31 -17.76 -3.11
N LEU A 182 -7.16 -17.48 -4.40
CA LEU A 182 -6.77 -16.16 -4.92
C LEU A 182 -7.59 -15.00 -4.33
N ARG A 183 -8.91 -15.17 -4.22
CA ARG A 183 -9.81 -14.15 -3.66
C ARG A 183 -9.62 -13.97 -2.15
N GLN A 184 -9.40 -15.06 -1.42
CA GLN A 184 -9.14 -15.03 0.03
C GLN A 184 -7.81 -14.31 0.33
N VAL A 185 -6.78 -14.54 -0.50
CA VAL A 185 -5.49 -13.84 -0.38
C VAL A 185 -5.66 -12.33 -0.59
N THR A 186 -6.44 -11.91 -1.59
CA THR A 186 -6.74 -10.48 -1.78
C THR A 186 -7.56 -9.89 -0.64
N TRP A 187 -8.48 -10.65 -0.06
CA TRP A 187 -9.27 -10.21 1.10
C TRP A 187 -8.42 -10.11 2.38
N LEU A 188 -7.44 -10.99 2.55
CA LEU A 188 -6.47 -10.89 3.64
C LEU A 188 -5.67 -9.59 3.53
N ALA A 189 -5.16 -9.25 2.34
CA ALA A 189 -4.50 -7.97 2.10
C ALA A 189 -5.44 -6.78 2.42
N ALA A 190 -6.70 -6.87 2.00
CA ALA A 190 -7.71 -5.85 2.30
C ALA A 190 -7.97 -5.69 3.81
N ALA A 191 -8.03 -6.80 4.53
CA ALA A 191 -8.15 -6.81 5.99
C ALA A 191 -6.92 -6.19 6.66
N ILE A 192 -5.71 -6.42 6.13
CA ILE A 192 -4.48 -5.78 6.60
C ILE A 192 -4.56 -4.26 6.42
N ASN A 193 -4.93 -3.76 5.23
CA ASN A 193 -5.08 -2.30 5.01
C ASN A 193 -6.16 -1.69 5.90
N ALA A 194 -7.29 -2.38 6.09
CA ALA A 194 -8.34 -1.94 7.01
C ALA A 194 -7.82 -1.88 8.47
N ALA A 195 -7.04 -2.87 8.90
CA ALA A 195 -6.39 -2.87 10.21
C ALA A 195 -5.36 -1.74 10.34
N VAL A 196 -4.61 -1.44 9.28
CA VAL A 196 -3.69 -0.29 9.23
C VAL A 196 -4.44 1.01 9.41
N ALA A 197 -5.54 1.21 8.68
CA ALA A 197 -6.38 2.40 8.81
C ALA A 197 -7.00 2.53 10.22
N LEU A 198 -7.50 1.43 10.79
CA LEU A 198 -8.04 1.43 12.15
C LEU A 198 -6.95 1.73 13.19
N GLY A 199 -5.78 1.10 13.07
CA GLY A 199 -4.62 1.35 13.93
C GLY A 199 -4.17 2.81 13.88
N GLY A 200 -4.05 3.38 12.68
CA GLY A 200 -3.74 4.80 12.49
C GLY A 200 -4.80 5.73 13.09
N TRP A 201 -6.09 5.38 13.00
CA TRP A 201 -7.17 6.14 13.64
C TRP A 201 -7.08 6.15 15.17
N PHE A 202 -6.74 5.02 15.79
CA PHE A 202 -6.50 4.96 17.24
C PHE A 202 -5.29 5.82 17.66
N LEU A 203 -4.24 5.89 16.82
CA LEU A 203 -3.11 6.80 17.05
C LEU A 203 -3.55 8.28 17.01
N VAL A 204 -4.43 8.66 16.08
CA VAL A 204 -5.01 10.03 16.03
C VAL A 204 -5.73 10.34 17.34
N ARG A 205 -6.59 9.44 17.81
CA ARG A 205 -7.39 9.66 19.02
C ARG A 205 -6.54 9.80 20.28
N ARG A 206 -5.50 8.98 20.41
CA ARG A 206 -4.56 9.07 21.54
C ARG A 206 -3.71 10.35 21.54
N ALA A 207 -3.46 10.94 20.38
CA ALA A 207 -2.70 12.19 20.28
C ALA A 207 -3.57 13.44 20.51
N ALA A 208 -4.91 13.31 20.42
CA ALA A 208 -5.87 14.41 20.59
C ALA A 208 -6.54 14.43 21.98
N ALA A 209 -6.36 13.39 22.80
CA ALA A 209 -6.83 13.28 24.18
C ALA A 209 -5.70 13.64 25.15
#